data_AF-D7GQK5-F1
#
_entry.id   AF-D7GQK5-F1
#
_cell.length_a   1.000
_cell.length_b   1.000
_cell.length_c   1.000
_cell.angle_alpha   90.00
_cell.angle_beta   90.00
_cell.angle_gamma   90.00
#
_symmetry.space_group_name_H-M   'P 1'
#
loop_
_entity.id
_entity.type
_entity.pdbx_description
1 polymer ?
#
loop_
_entity_poly.entity_id
_entity_poly.type
_entity_poly.pdbx_seq_one_letter_code
_entity_poly.pdbx_strand_id
1 'polypeptide(L)'
;MANIYEAMNVRQKLAKARLYFLNQKVQKSGKNMHLEFKYFELEDIVPPATRIFARVGLTTEIDFTDEGAVMKVYNVDNIEEAPMQFRVPYREVKPIVSNAGKEVTNPMQALGSSITYLRRYLWMAVLDITEPDDIDANLGSDDQAEDEEIPAPNPETAKKEKKKKSAAPATPKEREEAKKEMTGTDGQADELQIKALKEACKTLMDKDSDQEEFVQQIAMKTNGFTNVTRAACEQLIQNLGEMIAAYGE
;
A
#
# COMPACT_ATOMS: atom_id res chain seq x y z
N MET A 1 18.03 15.03 31.32
CA MET A 1 17.26 16.05 30.57
C MET A 1 15.80 15.77 30.84
N ALA A 2 15.03 16.73 31.35
CA ALA A 2 13.59 16.57 31.49
C ALA A 2 12.98 16.29 30.11
N ASN A 3 12.05 15.35 30.02
CA ASN A 3 11.39 15.06 28.76
C ASN A 3 10.56 16.29 28.37
N ILE A 4 10.86 16.93 27.24
CA ILE A 4 10.20 18.18 26.82
C ILE A 4 8.68 18.02 26.63
N TYR A 5 8.19 16.79 26.57
CA TYR A 5 6.77 16.46 26.45
C TYR A 5 6.06 16.28 27.80
N GLU A 6 6.78 16.18 28.91
CA GLU A 6 6.22 15.82 30.23
C GLU A 6 5.14 16.81 30.71
N ALA A 7 5.33 18.10 30.44
CA ALA A 7 4.36 19.14 30.77
C ALA A 7 3.18 19.25 29.78
N MET A 8 3.16 18.46 28.70
CA MET A 8 2.12 18.50 27.69
C MET A 8 0.94 17.59 28.05
N ASN A 9 -0.26 18.05 27.72
CA ASN A 9 -1.47 17.24 27.82
C ASN A 9 -1.58 16.23 26.66
N VAL A 10 -2.50 15.27 26.76
CA VAL A 10 -2.67 14.18 25.77
C VAL A 10 -2.90 14.71 24.35
N ARG A 11 -3.60 15.84 24.21
CA ARG A 11 -3.96 16.43 22.91
C ARG A 11 -2.75 17.03 22.21
N GLN A 12 -1.92 17.75 22.97
CA GLN A 12 -0.67 18.34 22.47
C GLN A 12 0.32 17.24 22.06
N LYS A 13 0.46 16.19 22.87
CA LYS A 13 1.29 15.03 22.56
C LYS A 13 0.81 14.31 21.32
N LEU A 14 -0.50 14.09 21.17
CA LEU A 14 -1.07 13.43 20.00
C LEU A 14 -0.86 14.25 18.73
N ALA A 15 -1.03 15.57 18.79
CA ALA A 15 -0.73 16.46 17.66
C ALA A 15 0.74 16.36 17.21
N LYS A 16 1.69 16.28 18.16
CA LYS A 16 3.10 16.05 17.86
C LYS A 16 3.35 14.67 17.28
N ALA A 17 2.72 13.63 17.82
CA ALA A 17 2.85 12.27 17.33
C ALA A 17 2.39 12.15 15.87
N ARG A 18 1.24 12.76 15.53
CA ARG A 18 0.72 12.83 14.15
C ARG A 18 1.71 13.51 13.20
N LEU A 19 2.28 14.64 13.61
CA LEU A 19 3.29 15.34 12.82
C LEU A 19 4.55 14.49 12.60
N TYR A 20 5.04 13.80 13.63
CA TYR A 20 6.19 12.90 13.50
C TYR A 20 5.91 11.72 12.58
N PHE A 21 4.72 11.14 12.67
CA PHE A 21 4.31 10.03 11.82
C PHE A 21 4.23 10.47 10.36
N LEU A 22 3.57 11.61 10.09
CA LEU A 22 3.47 12.20 8.75
C LEU A 22 4.87 12.42 8.13
N ASN A 23 5.81 12.93 8.92
CA ASN A 23 7.18 13.21 8.47
C ASN A 23 8.01 11.95 8.19
N GLN A 24 7.61 10.77 8.67
CA GLN A 24 8.28 9.52 8.35
C GLN A 24 8.01 9.04 6.92
N LYS A 25 6.98 9.57 6.24
CA LYS A 25 6.63 9.20 4.86
C LYS A 25 6.50 7.67 4.68
N VAL A 26 5.84 7.02 5.63
CA VAL A 26 5.56 5.58 5.62
C VAL A 26 4.90 5.19 4.30
N GLN A 27 5.36 4.07 3.72
CA GLN A 27 4.85 3.53 2.47
C GLN A 27 3.87 2.40 2.74
N LYS A 28 2.90 2.23 1.85
CA LYS A 28 1.94 1.12 1.89
C LYS A 28 2.61 -0.17 1.41
N SER A 29 2.65 -1.21 2.24
CA SER A 29 3.11 -2.56 1.85
C SER A 29 2.00 -3.41 1.24
N GLY A 30 0.77 -3.24 1.73
CA GLY A 30 -0.39 -4.03 1.35
C GLY A 30 -0.80 -3.80 -0.11
N LYS A 31 -1.18 -4.88 -0.79
CA LYS A 31 -1.65 -4.86 -2.19
C LYS A 31 -2.92 -5.68 -2.30
N ASN A 32 -4.01 -5.06 -2.78
CA ASN A 32 -5.17 -5.80 -3.24
C ASN A 32 -4.96 -6.12 -4.72
N MET A 33 -4.71 -7.39 -5.06
CA MET A 33 -4.45 -7.78 -6.46
C MET A 33 -5.70 -7.76 -7.33
N HIS A 34 -6.90 -7.84 -6.73
CA HIS A 34 -8.15 -7.86 -7.47
C HIS A 34 -8.61 -6.46 -7.87
N LEU A 35 -8.36 -5.48 -7.00
CA LEU A 35 -8.77 -4.08 -7.19
C LEU A 35 -7.58 -3.14 -7.46
N GLU A 36 -6.39 -3.72 -7.67
CA GLU A 36 -5.13 -3.05 -8.05
C GLU A 36 -4.71 -1.84 -7.20
N PHE A 37 -5.18 -1.73 -5.96
CA PHE A 37 -4.80 -0.64 -5.06
C PHE A 37 -3.87 -1.11 -3.92
N LYS A 38 -3.10 -0.15 -3.40
CA LYS A 38 -2.28 -0.34 -2.20
C LYS A 38 -2.98 0.21 -0.97
N TYR A 39 -2.88 -0.51 0.15
CA TYR A 39 -3.42 -0.11 1.45
C TYR A 39 -2.35 -0.24 2.53
N PHE A 40 -2.49 0.49 3.63
CA PHE A 40 -1.56 0.36 4.76
C PHE A 40 -1.79 -0.94 5.52
N GLU A 41 -0.73 -1.69 5.77
CA GLU A 41 -0.77 -2.81 6.72
C GLU A 41 -0.52 -2.34 8.15
N LEU A 42 -0.90 -3.16 9.12
CA LEU A 42 -0.60 -2.85 10.52
C LEU A 42 0.90 -2.76 10.76
N GLU A 43 1.72 -3.49 10.00
CA GLU A 43 3.17 -3.42 10.08
C GLU A 43 3.75 -2.10 9.56
N ASP A 44 3.05 -1.45 8.61
CA ASP A 44 3.43 -0.11 8.15
C ASP A 44 3.17 0.93 9.25
N ILE A 45 2.10 0.78 10.03
CA ILE A 45 1.61 1.81 10.94
C ILE A 45 2.10 1.60 12.39
N VAL A 46 1.89 0.41 12.95
CA VAL A 46 2.01 0.17 14.39
C VAL A 46 3.45 0.30 14.89
N PRO A 47 4.47 -0.33 14.27
CA PRO A 47 5.84 -0.17 14.72
C PRO A 47 6.35 1.29 14.74
N PRO A 48 6.21 2.10 13.66
CA PRO A 48 6.59 3.51 13.72
C PRO A 48 5.78 4.31 14.73
N ALA A 49 4.46 4.10 14.79
CA ALA A 49 3.59 4.80 15.73
C ALA A 49 3.98 4.52 17.18
N THR A 50 4.23 3.26 17.55
CA THR A 50 4.66 2.88 18.90
C THR A 50 5.96 3.58 19.31
N ARG A 51 6.94 3.66 18.41
CA ARG A 51 8.21 4.38 18.69
C ARG A 51 7.98 5.87 18.92
N ILE A 52 7.08 6.48 18.13
CA ILE A 52 6.71 7.89 18.28
C ILE A 52 5.96 8.12 19.60
N PHE A 53 4.99 7.27 19.92
CA PHE A 53 4.16 7.38 21.12
C PHE A 53 5.02 7.23 22.37
N ALA A 54 5.91 6.24 22.42
CA ALA A 54 6.88 6.10 23.50
C ALA A 54 7.76 7.35 23.65
N ARG A 55 8.20 7.95 22.54
CA ARG A 55 9.00 9.19 22.56
C ARG A 55 8.23 10.38 23.14
N VAL A 56 6.96 10.56 22.78
CA VAL A 56 6.15 11.70 23.22
C VAL A 56 5.42 11.48 24.56
N GLY A 57 5.57 10.30 25.16
CA GLY A 57 4.90 9.94 26.41
C GLY A 57 3.41 9.66 26.21
N LEU A 58 3.07 8.86 25.21
CA LEU A 58 1.73 8.32 24.96
C LEU A 58 1.73 6.80 24.98
N THR A 59 0.60 6.22 25.37
CA THR A 59 0.31 4.79 25.19
C THR A 59 -1.13 4.59 24.73
N THR A 60 -1.45 3.40 24.23
CA THR A 60 -2.78 3.08 23.72
C THR A 60 -3.30 1.75 24.25
N GLU A 61 -4.61 1.68 24.43
CA GLU A 61 -5.36 0.47 24.74
C GLU A 61 -6.50 0.32 23.73
N ILE A 62 -6.83 -0.91 23.33
CA ILE A 62 -7.94 -1.19 22.41
C ILE A 62 -8.91 -2.15 23.08
N ASP A 63 -10.17 -1.74 23.14
CA ASP A 63 -11.30 -2.56 23.54
C ASP A 63 -12.06 -2.99 22.29
N PHE A 64 -12.27 -4.29 22.11
CA PHE A 64 -13.17 -4.83 21.09
C PHE A 64 -14.48 -5.26 21.76
N THR A 65 -15.60 -4.80 21.22
CA THR A 65 -16.95 -5.08 21.73
C THR A 65 -17.84 -5.55 20.57
N ASP A 66 -19.03 -6.03 20.91
CA ASP A 66 -20.03 -6.43 19.90
C ASP A 66 -20.47 -5.25 19.01
N GLU A 67 -20.33 -4.01 19.51
CA GLU A 67 -20.71 -2.79 18.78
C GLU A 67 -19.58 -2.22 17.92
N GLY A 68 -18.33 -2.64 18.13
CA GLY A 68 -17.19 -1.98 17.51
C GLY A 68 -15.86 -2.21 18.19
N ALA A 69 -14.92 -1.32 17.90
CA ALA A 69 -13.66 -1.22 18.59
C ALA A 69 -13.42 0.22 19.06
N VAL A 70 -12.83 0.37 20.24
CA VAL A 70 -12.49 1.66 20.84
C VAL A 70 -11.00 1.67 21.15
N MET A 71 -10.26 2.63 20.61
CA MET A 71 -8.88 2.91 21.02
C MET A 71 -8.86 4.11 21.95
N LYS A 72 -8.25 3.91 23.12
CA LYS A 72 -7.97 4.96 24.11
C LYS A 72 -6.51 5.36 24.00
N VAL A 73 -6.23 6.66 23.93
CA VAL A 73 -4.89 7.23 23.94
C VAL A 73 -4.66 7.93 25.27
N TYR A 74 -3.67 7.47 26.04
CA TYR A 74 -3.36 7.95 27.38
C TYR A 74 -2.08 8.77 27.40
N ASN A 75 -2.05 9.77 28.28
CA ASN A 75 -0.84 10.48 28.67
C ASN A 75 -0.12 9.66 29.76
N VAL A 76 1.08 9.17 29.49
CA VAL A 76 1.82 8.34 30.47
C VAL A 76 2.38 9.16 31.63
N ASP A 77 2.53 10.47 31.45
CA ASP A 77 3.10 11.37 32.45
C ASP A 77 2.01 11.94 33.38
N ASN A 78 0.72 11.74 33.07
CA ASN A 78 -0.40 12.16 33.90
C ASN A 78 -1.55 11.15 33.85
N ILE A 79 -1.58 10.24 34.83
CA ILE A 79 -2.57 9.14 34.91
C ILE A 79 -4.00 9.63 35.20
N GLU A 80 -4.15 10.81 35.80
CA GLU A 80 -5.47 11.40 36.12
C GLU A 80 -6.09 12.09 34.90
N GLU A 81 -5.30 12.34 33.83
CA GLU A 81 -5.82 12.92 32.60
C GLU A 81 -6.69 11.90 31.85
N ALA A 82 -7.93 12.29 31.56
CA ALA A 82 -8.83 11.44 30.79
C ALA A 82 -8.27 11.15 29.38
N PRO A 83 -8.30 9.89 28.91
CA PRO A 83 -7.79 9.53 27.60
C PRO A 83 -8.64 10.09 26.47
N MET A 84 -8.02 10.31 25.31
CA MET A 84 -8.77 10.50 24.07
C MET A 84 -9.31 9.17 23.57
N GLN A 85 -10.56 9.16 23.10
CA GLN A 85 -11.23 7.93 22.66
C GLN A 85 -11.61 8.02 21.18
N PHE A 86 -11.23 7.01 20.42
CA PHE A 86 -11.52 6.85 19.00
C PHE A 86 -12.32 5.57 18.82
N ARG A 87 -13.41 5.63 18.05
CA ARG A 87 -14.36 4.52 17.90
C ARG A 87 -14.49 4.16 16.43
N VAL A 88 -14.48 2.88 16.14
CA VAL A 88 -14.84 2.32 14.83
C VAL A 88 -16.01 1.36 15.06
N PRO A 89 -17.19 1.60 14.45
CA PRO A 89 -18.32 0.70 14.60
C PRO A 89 -18.02 -0.64 13.92
N TYR A 90 -18.50 -1.72 14.52
CA TYR A 90 -18.48 -3.03 13.87
C TYR A 90 -19.72 -3.18 12.99
N ARG A 91 -19.51 -3.71 11.79
CA ARG A 91 -20.58 -4.26 10.97
C ARG A 91 -20.23 -5.70 10.72
N GLU A 92 -21.15 -6.59 11.06
CA GLU A 92 -20.96 -8.03 10.90
C GLU A 92 -20.71 -8.34 9.42
N VAL A 93 -19.55 -8.91 9.13
CA VAL A 93 -19.24 -9.42 7.80
C VAL A 93 -20.00 -10.73 7.68
N LYS A 94 -20.99 -10.78 6.79
CA LYS A 94 -21.70 -12.04 6.51
C LYS A 94 -20.66 -13.10 6.10
N PRO A 95 -20.82 -14.38 6.53
CA PRO A 95 -19.90 -15.44 6.14
C PRO A 95 -19.70 -15.47 4.62
N ILE A 96 -18.47 -15.60 4.17
CA ILE A 96 -18.19 -15.79 2.74
C ILE A 96 -18.70 -17.18 2.39
N VAL A 97 -19.81 -17.23 1.66
CA VAL A 97 -20.37 -18.44 1.09
C VAL A 97 -19.72 -18.62 -0.28
N SER A 98 -19.06 -19.76 -0.52
CA SER A 98 -18.56 -20.08 -1.86
C SER A 98 -19.70 -20.22 -2.86
N ASN A 99 -19.40 -20.16 -4.15
CA ASN A 99 -20.35 -20.44 -5.24
C ASN A 99 -21.04 -21.81 -5.11
N ALA A 100 -20.48 -22.73 -4.31
CA ALA A 100 -21.05 -24.04 -3.99
C ALA A 100 -21.88 -24.09 -2.69
N GLY A 101 -22.22 -22.93 -2.09
CA GLY A 101 -23.03 -22.84 -0.87
C GLY A 101 -22.28 -23.21 0.43
N LYS A 102 -20.97 -23.43 0.35
CA LYS A 102 -20.15 -23.85 1.51
C LYS A 102 -19.48 -22.62 2.13
N GLU A 103 -19.66 -22.43 3.44
CA GLU A 103 -18.92 -21.44 4.22
C GLU A 103 -17.42 -21.72 4.12
N VAL A 104 -16.66 -20.76 3.59
CA VAL A 104 -15.23 -20.94 3.28
C VAL A 104 -14.35 -20.52 4.46
N THR A 105 -14.87 -19.68 5.36
CA THR A 105 -14.19 -19.19 6.55
C THR A 105 -14.82 -19.76 7.82
N ASN A 106 -14.02 -20.34 8.70
CA ASN A 106 -14.47 -20.67 10.05
C ASN A 106 -14.75 -19.36 10.84
N PRO A 107 -15.79 -19.29 11.70
CA PRO A 107 -16.08 -18.13 12.55
C PRO A 107 -14.86 -17.50 13.23
N MET A 108 -13.88 -18.30 13.68
CA MET A 108 -12.66 -17.79 14.33
C MET A 108 -11.76 -17.00 13.36
N GLN A 109 -11.67 -17.42 12.10
CA GLN A 109 -10.89 -16.73 11.07
C GLN A 109 -11.57 -15.44 10.60
N ALA A 110 -12.91 -15.47 10.51
CA ALA A 110 -13.72 -14.28 10.23
C ALA A 110 -13.54 -13.24 11.34
N LEU A 111 -13.61 -13.67 12.61
CA LEU A 111 -13.37 -12.81 13.77
C LEU A 111 -11.96 -12.20 13.77
N GLY A 112 -10.91 -13.01 13.54
CA GLY A 112 -9.53 -12.52 13.47
C GLY A 112 -9.31 -11.50 12.35
N SER A 113 -9.97 -11.70 11.20
CA SER A 113 -9.96 -10.75 10.09
C SER A 113 -10.63 -9.43 10.49
N SER A 114 -11.83 -9.49 11.07
CA SER A 114 -12.56 -8.32 11.58
C SER A 114 -11.74 -7.51 12.59
N ILE A 115 -11.12 -8.19 13.56
CA ILE A 115 -10.23 -7.55 14.56
C ILE A 115 -9.08 -6.81 13.87
N THR A 116 -8.46 -7.43 12.86
CA THR A 116 -7.36 -6.83 12.11
C THR A 116 -7.80 -5.56 11.36
N TYR A 117 -8.96 -5.60 10.70
CA TYR A 117 -9.53 -4.44 10.00
C TYR A 117 -9.87 -3.30 10.96
N LEU A 118 -10.62 -3.59 12.03
CA LEU A 118 -11.00 -2.60 13.05
C LEU A 118 -9.76 -1.95 13.68
N ARG A 119 -8.74 -2.75 14.00
CA ARG A 119 -7.47 -2.25 14.55
C ARG A 119 -6.78 -1.30 13.57
N ARG A 120 -6.78 -1.60 12.27
CA ARG A 120 -6.18 -0.73 11.25
C ARG A 120 -6.90 0.61 11.18
N TYR A 121 -8.24 0.61 11.11
CA TYR A 121 -9.03 1.83 11.08
C TYR A 121 -8.87 2.69 12.34
N LEU A 122 -8.77 2.06 13.52
CA LEU A 122 -8.48 2.79 14.74
C LEU A 122 -7.13 3.50 14.68
N TRP A 123 -6.07 2.81 14.24
CA TRP A 123 -4.76 3.44 14.08
C TRP A 123 -4.78 4.57 13.05
N MET A 124 -5.49 4.40 11.95
CA MET A 124 -5.67 5.46 10.95
C MET A 124 -6.39 6.67 11.54
N ALA A 125 -7.48 6.47 12.30
CA ALA A 125 -8.22 7.54 12.96
C ALA A 125 -7.38 8.27 14.04
N VAL A 126 -6.60 7.51 14.82
CA VAL A 126 -5.73 8.09 15.86
C VAL A 126 -4.61 8.92 15.24
N LEU A 127 -3.99 8.44 14.16
CA LEU A 127 -2.86 9.10 13.51
C LEU A 127 -3.25 10.08 12.39
N ASP A 128 -4.55 10.21 12.12
CA ASP A 128 -5.08 11.07 11.06
C ASP A 128 -4.54 10.68 9.67
N ILE A 129 -4.40 9.38 9.43
CA ILE A 129 -3.96 8.83 8.14
C ILE A 129 -5.13 8.93 7.17
N THR A 130 -4.94 9.70 6.10
CA THR A 130 -5.90 9.80 5.00
C THR A 130 -5.50 8.87 3.86
N GLU A 131 -6.49 8.30 3.18
CA GLU A 131 -6.31 7.60 1.91
C GLU A 131 -7.03 8.39 0.80
N PRO A 132 -6.62 8.23 -0.48
CA PRO A 132 -7.34 8.85 -1.59
C PRO A 132 -8.79 8.37 -1.64
N ASP A 133 -9.73 9.31 -1.74
CA ASP A 133 -11.18 9.05 -1.73
C ASP A 133 -11.63 8.04 -2.82
N ASP A 134 -10.89 7.95 -3.94
CA ASP A 134 -11.19 7.04 -5.06
C ASP A 134 -11.13 5.55 -4.70
N ILE A 135 -10.42 5.19 -3.62
CA ILE A 135 -10.32 3.79 -3.15
C ILE A 135 -11.63 3.36 -2.48
N ASP A 136 -12.36 4.27 -1.82
CA ASP A 136 -13.58 3.97 -1.07
C ASP A 136 -14.80 3.78 -2.00
N ALA A 137 -14.79 4.41 -3.18
CA ALA A 137 -15.89 4.35 -4.14
C ALA A 137 -16.17 2.95 -4.72
N ASN A 138 -15.19 2.04 -4.67
CA ASN A 138 -15.29 0.68 -5.25
C ASN A 138 -15.18 -0.43 -4.19
N LEU A 139 -15.04 -0.11 -2.89
CA LEU A 139 -15.07 -1.12 -1.83
C LEU A 139 -16.52 -1.52 -1.53
N GLY A 140 -16.97 -2.63 -2.10
CA GLY A 140 -18.29 -3.20 -1.86
C GLY A 140 -19.32 -2.95 -2.96
N SER A 141 -18.91 -2.41 -4.11
CA SER A 141 -19.61 -2.72 -5.36
C SER A 141 -19.38 -4.21 -5.62
N ASP A 142 -20.41 -5.01 -5.37
CA ASP A 142 -20.48 -6.39 -5.83
C ASP A 142 -20.32 -6.38 -7.36
N ASP A 143 -19.09 -6.43 -7.85
CA ASP A 143 -18.82 -7.01 -9.15
C ASP A 143 -19.06 -8.52 -9.01
N GLN A 144 -20.35 -8.88 -8.92
CA GLN A 144 -20.82 -10.09 -9.57
C GLN A 144 -20.55 -9.90 -11.06
N ALA A 145 -19.28 -10.07 -11.45
CA ALA A 145 -19.00 -10.66 -12.73
C ALA A 145 -19.48 -12.12 -12.62
N GLU A 146 -20.79 -12.30 -12.78
CA GLU A 146 -21.32 -13.57 -13.25
C GLU A 146 -20.52 -13.94 -14.50
N ASP A 147 -19.97 -15.16 -14.49
CA ASP A 147 -19.44 -15.82 -15.66
C ASP A 147 -20.52 -15.80 -16.77
N GLU A 148 -20.49 -14.81 -17.65
CA GLU A 148 -21.09 -14.95 -18.96
C GLU A 148 -20.07 -15.67 -19.86
N GLU A 149 -20.37 -16.93 -20.14
CA GLU A 149 -19.80 -17.72 -21.22
C GLU A 149 -19.59 -16.84 -22.47
N ILE A 150 -18.36 -16.85 -22.98
CA ILE A 150 -17.95 -16.19 -24.21
C ILE A 150 -18.74 -16.78 -25.39
N PRO A 151 -19.56 -16.01 -26.14
CA PRO A 151 -19.85 -16.32 -27.51
C PRO A 151 -18.85 -15.57 -28.40
N ALA A 152 -18.29 -16.29 -29.37
CA ALA A 152 -17.35 -15.78 -30.38
C ALA A 152 -17.83 -14.49 -31.08
N PRO A 153 -16.92 -13.65 -31.62
CA PRO A 153 -17.23 -12.30 -32.05
C PRO A 153 -18.05 -12.31 -33.35
N ASN A 154 -19.17 -11.58 -33.36
CA ASN A 154 -19.85 -11.21 -34.61
C ASN A 154 -19.90 -9.68 -34.72
N PRO A 155 -19.31 -9.07 -35.77
CA PRO A 155 -19.16 -7.63 -35.88
C PRO A 155 -20.34 -7.02 -36.62
N GLU A 156 -21.46 -6.77 -35.96
CA GLU A 156 -22.51 -5.92 -36.53
C GLU A 156 -23.53 -5.51 -35.46
N THR A 157 -23.38 -4.31 -34.91
CA THR A 157 -24.46 -3.32 -34.75
C THR A 157 -23.96 -2.13 -33.94
N ALA A 158 -23.72 -1.06 -34.68
CA ALA A 158 -23.43 0.25 -34.16
C ALA A 158 -24.72 0.94 -33.65
N LYS A 159 -24.51 1.83 -32.67
CA LYS A 159 -25.26 3.05 -32.34
C LYS A 159 -26.34 2.97 -31.26
N LYS A 160 -26.25 4.01 -30.40
CA LYS A 160 -27.15 4.51 -29.33
C LYS A 160 -26.83 3.88 -27.98
N GLU A 161 -26.49 4.59 -26.91
CA GLU A 161 -26.80 5.95 -26.48
C GLU A 161 -25.84 6.34 -25.35
N LYS A 162 -25.45 7.62 -25.26
CA LYS A 162 -25.50 8.44 -24.03
C LYS A 162 -24.85 9.80 -24.28
N LYS A 163 -25.67 10.86 -24.18
CA LYS A 163 -25.24 12.26 -24.09
C LYS A 163 -25.98 12.90 -22.91
N LYS A 164 -25.22 13.32 -21.89
CA LYS A 164 -25.39 14.48 -20.97
C LYS A 164 -24.29 14.34 -19.90
N LYS A 165 -23.08 14.92 -20.07
CA LYS A 165 -22.62 16.30 -19.75
C LYS A 165 -22.98 16.72 -18.31
N SER A 166 -22.09 17.24 -17.45
CA SER A 166 -20.67 17.64 -17.61
C SER A 166 -20.12 18.24 -16.29
N ALA A 167 -18.83 18.06 -16.03
CA ALA A 167 -17.92 19.11 -15.56
C ALA A 167 -16.60 18.94 -16.33
N ALA A 168 -16.03 20.03 -16.84
CA ALA A 168 -15.09 20.05 -17.96
C ALA A 168 -13.64 19.64 -17.59
N PRO A 169 -12.89 18.97 -18.49
CA PRO A 169 -11.47 18.67 -18.32
C PRO A 169 -10.57 19.85 -18.76
N ALA A 170 -9.44 20.02 -18.07
CA ALA A 170 -8.37 20.95 -18.41
C ALA A 170 -7.79 20.70 -19.82
N THR A 171 -7.28 21.76 -20.44
CA THR A 171 -6.94 21.84 -21.87
C THR A 171 -5.64 21.10 -22.23
N PRO A 172 -5.49 20.56 -23.47
CA PRO A 172 -4.32 19.77 -23.90
C PRO A 172 -2.95 20.47 -23.78
N LYS A 173 -2.91 21.82 -23.77
CA LYS A 173 -1.68 22.59 -23.60
C LYS A 173 -1.10 22.54 -22.19
N GLU A 174 -1.94 22.42 -21.16
CA GLU A 174 -1.49 22.26 -19.76
C GLU A 174 -0.98 20.84 -19.47
N ARG A 175 -1.37 19.85 -20.30
CA ARG A 175 -0.82 18.48 -20.30
C ARG A 175 0.52 18.34 -21.02
N GLU A 176 0.93 19.31 -21.83
CA GLU A 176 2.25 19.31 -22.49
C GLU A 176 3.33 20.05 -21.68
N GLU A 177 2.99 21.12 -20.96
CA GLU A 177 3.98 21.85 -20.15
C GLU A 177 4.37 21.10 -18.85
N ALA A 178 3.49 20.26 -18.31
CA ALA A 178 3.83 19.33 -17.22
C ALA A 178 4.68 18.13 -17.66
N LYS A 179 5.09 18.05 -18.94
CA LYS A 179 5.97 16.98 -19.48
C LYS A 179 7.41 17.45 -19.75
N LYS A 180 7.80 18.68 -19.41
CA LYS A 180 9.12 19.23 -19.78
C LYS A 180 10.14 19.48 -18.66
N GLU A 181 9.84 19.18 -17.40
CA GLU A 181 10.84 19.13 -16.32
C GLU A 181 10.49 17.92 -15.44
N MET A 182 11.17 16.76 -15.45
CA MET A 182 12.59 16.46 -15.55
C MET A 182 12.84 15.22 -16.44
N THR A 183 13.85 15.33 -17.29
CA THR A 183 14.51 14.34 -18.16
C THR A 183 14.72 12.96 -17.50
N GLY A 184 14.43 11.82 -18.12
CA GLY A 184 14.92 11.44 -19.45
C GLY A 184 14.00 10.51 -20.25
N THR A 185 14.21 10.60 -21.56
CA THR A 185 13.56 9.88 -22.65
C THR A 185 13.94 8.40 -22.66
N ASP A 186 13.34 7.59 -21.82
CA ASP A 186 13.22 6.18 -22.16
C ASP A 186 11.96 5.56 -21.58
N GLY A 187 11.16 4.97 -22.47
CA GLY A 187 9.97 4.22 -22.06
C GLY A 187 10.34 3.04 -21.16
N GLN A 188 9.33 2.35 -20.65
CA GLN A 188 9.53 1.10 -19.94
C GLN A 188 10.29 0.10 -20.83
N ALA A 189 11.19 -0.68 -20.22
CA ALA A 189 11.91 -1.73 -20.93
C ALA A 189 10.91 -2.75 -21.49
N ASP A 190 11.17 -3.23 -22.70
CA ASP A 190 10.34 -4.26 -23.32
C ASP A 190 10.64 -5.66 -22.75
N GLU A 191 9.82 -6.63 -23.12
CA GLU A 191 9.94 -8.02 -22.65
C GLU A 191 11.29 -8.66 -22.99
N LEU A 192 11.90 -8.29 -24.11
CA LEU A 192 13.19 -8.82 -24.53
C LEU A 192 14.31 -8.31 -23.62
N GLN A 193 14.28 -7.02 -23.28
CA GLN A 193 15.24 -6.40 -22.37
C GLN A 193 15.10 -6.95 -20.96
N ILE A 194 13.87 -7.09 -20.46
CA ILE A 194 13.60 -7.68 -19.14
C ILE A 194 14.09 -9.13 -19.08
N LYS A 195 13.90 -9.91 -20.15
CA LYS A 195 14.39 -11.28 -20.24
C LYS A 195 15.93 -11.33 -20.21
N ALA A 196 16.60 -10.49 -20.99
CA ALA A 196 18.06 -10.40 -21.00
C ALA A 196 18.64 -10.02 -19.62
N LEU A 197 18.00 -9.09 -18.90
CA LEU A 197 18.40 -8.71 -17.55
C LEU A 197 18.25 -9.87 -16.55
N LYS A 198 17.14 -10.63 -16.61
CA LYS A 198 16.95 -11.82 -15.77
C LYS A 198 17.97 -12.91 -16.06
N GLU A 199 18.30 -13.12 -17.33
CA GLU A 199 19.32 -14.08 -17.74
C GLU A 199 20.72 -13.67 -17.23
N ALA A 200 21.09 -12.39 -17.35
CA ALA A 200 22.35 -11.87 -16.81
C ALA A 200 22.44 -12.04 -15.29
N CYS A 201 21.38 -11.71 -14.54
CA CYS A 201 21.33 -11.94 -13.10
C CYS A 201 21.51 -13.43 -12.74
N LYS A 202 20.88 -14.33 -13.51
CA LYS A 202 21.03 -15.77 -13.30
C LYS A 202 22.46 -16.24 -13.57
N THR A 203 23.06 -15.81 -14.68
CA THR A 203 24.45 -16.17 -15.02
C THR A 203 25.44 -15.65 -13.99
N LEU A 204 25.21 -14.48 -13.39
CA LEU A 204 26.04 -13.99 -12.29
C LEU A 204 25.92 -14.89 -11.05
N MET A 205 24.71 -15.28 -10.64
CA MET A 205 24.51 -16.20 -9.50
C MET A 205 25.08 -17.60 -9.75
N ASP A 206 25.06 -18.09 -11.00
CA ASP A 206 25.66 -19.38 -11.36
C ASP A 206 27.20 -19.34 -11.28
N LYS A 207 27.82 -18.15 -11.42
CA LYS A 207 29.27 -17.94 -11.31
C LYS A 207 29.72 -17.65 -9.88
N ASP A 208 28.94 -16.87 -9.15
CA ASP A 208 29.23 -16.46 -7.78
C ASP A 208 27.93 -16.35 -6.97
N SER A 209 27.73 -17.33 -6.09
CA SER A 209 26.58 -17.36 -5.19
C SER A 209 26.56 -16.20 -4.19
N ASP A 210 27.71 -15.58 -3.90
CA ASP A 210 27.80 -14.47 -2.96
C ASP A 210 27.25 -13.16 -3.56
N GLN A 211 26.98 -13.11 -4.87
CA GLN A 211 26.29 -12.00 -5.53
C GLN A 211 24.77 -12.02 -5.37
N GLU A 212 24.22 -12.95 -4.57
CA GLU A 212 22.78 -13.05 -4.30
C GLU A 212 22.21 -11.73 -3.75
N GLU A 213 22.90 -11.07 -2.83
CA GLU A 213 22.45 -9.79 -2.25
C GLU A 213 22.37 -8.68 -3.31
N PHE A 214 23.31 -8.65 -4.25
CA PHE A 214 23.32 -7.69 -5.35
C PHE A 214 22.16 -7.94 -6.32
N VAL A 215 21.91 -9.19 -6.69
CA VAL A 215 20.77 -9.56 -7.56
C VAL A 215 19.43 -9.28 -6.89
N GLN A 216 19.32 -9.54 -5.59
CA GLN A 216 18.12 -9.19 -4.81
C GLN A 216 17.90 -7.67 -4.79
N GLN A 217 18.95 -6.85 -4.64
CA GLN A 217 18.83 -5.39 -4.72
C GLN A 217 18.35 -4.90 -6.09
N ILE A 218 18.80 -5.52 -7.18
CA ILE A 218 18.32 -5.21 -8.54
C ILE A 218 16.82 -5.55 -8.65
N ALA A 219 16.41 -6.73 -8.17
CA ALA A 219 15.02 -7.14 -8.18
C ALA A 219 14.14 -6.20 -7.32
N MET A 220 14.61 -5.77 -6.15
CA MET A 220 13.88 -4.82 -5.30
C MET A 220 13.72 -3.45 -5.97
N LYS A 221 14.81 -2.89 -6.53
CA LYS A 221 14.78 -1.56 -7.17
C LYS A 221 13.96 -1.54 -8.46
N THR A 222 13.87 -2.67 -9.16
CA THR A 222 13.09 -2.82 -10.41
C THR A 222 11.68 -3.39 -10.17
N ASN A 223 11.26 -3.56 -8.91
CA ASN A 223 9.99 -4.19 -8.53
C ASN A 223 9.77 -5.54 -9.24
N GLY A 224 10.74 -6.44 -9.12
CA GLY A 224 10.73 -7.75 -9.77
C GLY A 224 10.90 -7.66 -11.29
N PHE A 225 11.71 -6.72 -11.78
CA PHE A 225 11.95 -6.45 -13.21
C PHE A 225 10.70 -5.95 -13.97
N THR A 226 9.67 -5.49 -13.27
CA THR A 226 8.44 -4.98 -13.90
C THR A 226 8.46 -3.46 -14.06
N ASN A 227 9.29 -2.75 -13.29
CA ASN A 227 9.39 -1.29 -13.33
C ASN A 227 10.85 -0.86 -13.53
N VAL A 228 11.30 -0.92 -14.78
CA VAL A 228 12.64 -0.48 -15.20
C VAL A 228 12.50 0.23 -16.55
N THR A 229 13.13 1.41 -16.67
CA THR A 229 13.20 2.13 -17.95
C THR A 229 14.17 1.40 -18.89
N ARG A 230 13.98 1.52 -20.20
CA ARG A 230 14.87 0.94 -21.21
C ARG A 230 16.36 1.27 -20.97
N ALA A 231 16.72 2.53 -20.81
CA ALA A 231 18.09 2.96 -20.50
C ALA A 231 18.65 2.31 -19.23
N ALA A 232 17.88 2.30 -18.14
CA ALA A 232 18.30 1.67 -16.90
C ALA A 232 18.45 0.14 -17.05
N CYS A 233 17.60 -0.50 -17.85
CA CYS A 233 17.69 -1.94 -18.13
C CYS A 233 18.97 -2.26 -18.91
N GLU A 234 19.27 -1.49 -19.96
CA GLU A 234 20.48 -1.62 -20.76
C GLU A 234 21.75 -1.40 -19.92
N GLN A 235 21.76 -0.37 -19.06
CA GLN A 235 22.88 -0.12 -18.15
C GLN A 235 23.07 -1.26 -17.13
N LEU A 236 21.99 -1.81 -16.58
CA LEU A 236 22.07 -2.95 -15.66
C LEU A 236 22.60 -4.21 -16.36
N ILE A 237 22.15 -4.48 -17.58
CA ILE A 237 22.65 -5.60 -18.41
C ILE A 237 24.14 -5.42 -18.69
N GLN A 238 24.58 -4.21 -19.06
CA GLN A 238 25.99 -3.93 -19.33
C GLN A 238 26.86 -4.12 -18.08
N ASN A 239 26.47 -3.55 -16.94
CA ASN A 239 27.20 -3.70 -15.67
C ASN A 239 27.30 -5.16 -15.23
N LEU A 240 26.20 -5.93 -15.35
CA LEU A 240 26.21 -7.36 -15.06
C LEU A 240 27.14 -8.12 -16.02
N GLY A 241 27.14 -7.76 -17.30
CA GLY A 241 28.05 -8.33 -18.30
C GLY A 241 29.52 -8.10 -17.96
N GLU A 242 29.87 -6.89 -17.53
CA GLU A 242 31.23 -6.55 -17.08
C GLU A 242 31.64 -7.35 -15.83
N MET A 243 30.74 -7.48 -14.84
CA MET A 243 30.99 -8.31 -13.65
C MET A 243 31.17 -9.79 -14.02
N ILE A 244 30.31 -10.34 -14.87
CA ILE A 244 30.38 -11.73 -15.35
C ILE A 244 31.69 -12.01 -16.10
N ALA A 245 32.16 -11.04 -16.90
CA ALA A 245 33.41 -11.13 -17.65
C ALA A 245 34.63 -11.14 -16.73
N ALA A 246 34.60 -10.40 -15.61
CA ALA A 246 35.67 -10.39 -14.61
C ALA A 246 35.89 -11.75 -13.91
N TYR A 247 34.93 -12.68 -13.97
CA TYR A 247 35.12 -14.08 -13.52
C TYR A 247 35.70 -15.00 -14.61
N GLY A 248 35.94 -14.49 -15.83
CA GLY A 248 36.49 -15.23 -16.97
C GLY A 248 37.93 -14.87 -17.32
N GLU A 249 38.51 -13.87 -16.65
CA GLU A 249 39.95 -13.55 -16.63
C GLU A 249 40.62 -14.17 -15.39
#